data_AF-A0AA48GJC3-F1
#
_entry.id   AF-A0AA48GJC3-F1
#
_cell.length_a   1.000
_cell.length_b   1.000
_cell.length_c   1.000
_cell.angle_alpha   90.00
_cell.angle_beta   90.00
_cell.angle_gamma   90.00
#
_symmetry.space_group_name_H-M   'P 1'
#
loop_
_entity.id
_entity.type
_entity.pdbx_description
1 polymer ?
#
loop_
_entity_poly.entity_id
_entity_poly.type
_entity_poly.pdbx_seq_one_letter_code
_entity_poly.pdbx_strand_id
1 'polypeptide(L)' 'MTLCSEKKGYPSKGIADRVITKWIRENRTLDLRSYPCRQCGLWHLTHQPDRFAEEIEEAS' A
#
# COMPACT_ATOMS: atom_id res chain seq x y z
N MET A 1 -15.59 5.67 -9.21
CA MET A 1 -14.65 4.63 -9.67
C MET A 1 -13.90 4.10 -8.46
N THR A 2 -14.35 2.98 -7.89
CA THR A 2 -13.81 2.42 -6.65
C THR A 2 -12.58 1.57 -6.99
N LEU A 3 -11.43 2.25 -7.14
CA LEU A 3 -10.11 1.65 -7.41
C LEU A 3 -9.63 0.65 -6.32
N CYS A 4 -10.35 0.52 -5.19
CA CYS A 4 -10.05 -0.47 -4.16
C CYS A 4 -10.49 -1.90 -4.55
N SER A 5 -11.58 -2.09 -5.29
CA SER A 5 -12.19 -3.42 -5.51
C SER A 5 -11.33 -4.40 -6.31
N GLU A 6 -10.42 -3.89 -7.14
CA GLU A 6 -9.53 -4.69 -7.98
C GLU A 6 -8.13 -4.88 -7.35
N LYS A 7 -7.81 -4.09 -6.32
CA LYS A 7 -6.51 -4.17 -5.64
C LYS A 7 -6.56 -5.17 -4.50
N LYS A 8 -5.51 -5.98 -4.39
CA LYS A 8 -5.35 -6.87 -3.25
C LYS A 8 -5.23 -6.04 -1.96
N GLY A 9 -6.24 -6.16 -1.11
CA GLY A 9 -6.29 -5.54 0.20
C GLY A 9 -5.84 -6.51 1.29
N TYR A 10 -5.09 -6.02 2.25
CA TYR A 10 -4.59 -6.78 3.39
C TYR A 10 -5.27 -6.28 4.67
N PRO A 11 -5.68 -7.18 5.58
CA PRO A 11 -6.45 -6.77 6.75
C PRO A 11 -5.58 -6.08 7.82
N SER A 12 -4.24 -6.16 7.73
CA SER A 12 -3.33 -5.52 8.65
C SER A 12 -2.02 -5.12 7.99
N LYS A 13 -1.39 -4.06 8.54
CA LYS A 13 -0.08 -3.58 8.09
C LYS A 13 0.98 -4.68 8.08
N GLY A 14 1.02 -5.51 9.14
CA GLY A 14 2.00 -6.58 9.25
C GLY A 14 1.90 -7.63 8.14
N ILE A 15 0.70 -7.90 7.63
CA ILE A 15 0.53 -8.80 6.48
C ILE A 15 1.01 -8.12 5.20
N ALA A 16 0.65 -6.85 5.00
CA ALA A 16 1.11 -6.06 3.85
C ALA A 16 2.66 -5.97 3.82
N ASP A 17 3.29 -5.67 4.96
CA ASP A 17 4.75 -5.54 5.11
C ASP A 17 5.49 -6.87 4.88
N ARG A 18 4.88 -8.01 5.25
CA ARG A 18 5.43 -9.33 4.91
C ARG A 18 5.44 -9.55 3.40
N VAL A 19 4.38 -9.14 2.69
CA VAL A 19 4.34 -9.23 1.23
C VAL A 19 5.38 -8.32 0.60
N ILE A 20 5.54 -7.09 1.11
CA ILE A 20 6.59 -6.17 0.68
C ILE A 20 7.97 -6.78 0.85
N THR A 21 8.25 -7.34 2.03
CA THR A 21 9.55 -7.98 2.31
C THR A 21 9.84 -9.12 1.33
N LYS A 22 8.82 -9.94 1.01
CA LYS A 22 8.95 -11.00 0.01
C LYS A 22 9.23 -10.42 -1.38
N TRP A 23 8.48 -9.40 -1.78
CA TRP A 23 8.64 -8.71 -3.06
C TRP A 23 10.04 -8.11 -3.23
N ILE A 24 10.54 -7.42 -2.20
CA ILE A 24 11.90 -6.83 -2.18
C ILE A 24 12.94 -7.93 -2.37
N ARG A 25 12.79 -9.08 -1.71
CA ARG A 25 13.73 -10.21 -1.86
C ARG A 25 13.72 -10.79 -3.28
N GLU A 26 12.55 -10.88 -3.91
CA GLU A 26 12.39 -11.46 -5.25
C GLU A 26 12.81 -10.48 -6.37
N ASN A 27 12.48 -9.20 -6.24
CA ASN A 27 12.67 -8.19 -7.30
C ASN A 27 13.85 -7.25 -7.05
N ARG A 28 14.50 -7.32 -5.88
CA ARG A 28 15.61 -6.46 -5.44
C ARG A 28 15.31 -4.96 -5.51
N THR A 29 14.04 -4.59 -5.35
CA THR A 29 13.59 -3.20 -5.45
C THR A 29 12.85 -2.76 -4.20
N LEU A 30 13.11 -1.52 -3.73
CA LEU A 30 12.65 -0.99 -2.44
C LEU A 30 11.50 0.03 -2.56
N ASP A 31 10.94 0.22 -3.76
CA ASP A 31 9.89 1.19 -4.05
C ASP A 31 8.49 0.76 -3.55
N LEU A 32 8.32 -0.47 -3.09
CA LEU A 32 7.02 -0.97 -2.63
C LEU A 32 6.76 -0.60 -1.16
N ARG A 33 5.66 0.13 -0.91
CA ARG A 33 5.20 0.51 0.44
C ARG A 33 3.74 0.14 0.68
N SER A 34 3.38 -0.07 1.95
CA SER A 34 2.02 -0.33 2.39
C SER A 34 1.35 0.95 2.84
N TYR A 35 0.07 1.15 2.49
CA TYR A 35 -0.73 2.30 2.95
C TYR A 35 -2.13 1.85 3.38
N PRO A 36 -2.71 2.49 4.42
CA PRO A 36 -4.08 2.22 4.82
C PRO A 36 -5.06 2.91 3.87
N CYS A 37 -6.02 2.16 3.33
CA CYS A 37 -7.06 2.68 2.46
C CYS A 37 -8.26 3.16 3.28
N ARG A 38 -8.54 4.46 3.25
CA ARG A 38 -9.70 5.04 3.96
C ARG A 38 -11.05 4.63 3.34
N GLN A 39 -11.08 4.18 2.07
CA GLN A 39 -12.32 3.79 1.39
C GLN A 39 -12.82 2.40 1.80
N CYS A 40 -11.92 1.45 2.00
CA CYS A 40 -12.27 0.05 2.27
C CYS A 40 -11.70 -0.49 3.59
N GLY A 41 -10.95 0.32 4.34
CA GLY A 41 -10.38 -0.04 5.64
C GLY A 41 -9.24 -1.06 5.58
N LEU A 42 -8.81 -1.46 4.38
CA LEU A 42 -7.74 -2.43 4.14
C LEU A 42 -6.41 -1.73 3.84
N TRP A 43 -5.31 -2.46 3.98
CA TRP A 43 -3.98 -2.04 3.58
C TRP A 43 -3.72 -2.42 2.12
N HIS A 44 -3.19 -1.50 1.32
CA HIS A 44 -2.78 -1.76 -0.06
C HIS A 44 -1.29 -1.51 -0.24
N LEU A 45 -0.76 -1.97 -1.37
CA LEU A 45 0.63 -1.79 -1.76
C LEU A 45 0.72 -0.76 -2.88
N THR A 46 1.74 0.09 -2.83
CA THR A 46 2.03 1.09 -3.86
C THR A 46 3.53 1.13 -4.17
N HIS A 47 3.86 1.24 -5.45
CA HIS A 47 5.22 1.45 -5.96
C HIS A 47 5.62 2.94 -5.99
N GLN A 48 4.68 3.84 -5.62
CA GLN A 48 4.88 5.29 -5.65
C GLN A 48 4.62 5.87 -4.27
N PRO A 49 5.48 5.59 -3.27
CA PRO A 49 5.24 6.04 -1.91
C PRO A 49 5.18 7.56 -1.78
N ASP A 50 5.97 8.30 -2.57
CA ASP A 50 5.98 9.76 -2.56
C ASP A 50 4.63 10.36 -3.00
N ARG A 51 4.01 9.83 -4.07
CA ARG A 51 2.70 10.35 -4.53
C ARG A 51 1.57 10.11 -3.53
N PHE A 52 1.65 9.05 -2.73
CA PHE A 52 0.64 8.74 -1.72
C PHE A 52 0.91 9.41 -0.36
N ALA A 53 2.10 9.96 -0.13
CA ALA A 53 2.39 10.76 1.06
C ALA A 53 1.63 12.10 1.03
N GLU A 54 1.56 12.74 -0.13
CA GLU A 54 0.84 14.00 -0.34
C GLU A 54 -0.69 13.85 -0.15
N GLU A 55 -1.29 12.73 -0.57
CA GLU A 55 -2.75 12.50 -0.42
C GLU A 55 -3.21 12.26 1.04
N ILE A 56 -2.28 12.04 1.99
CA ILE A 56 -2.62 11.85 3.41
C ILE A 56 -2.62 13.19 4.18
N GLU A 57 -1.88 14.21 3.71
CA GLU A 57 -1.82 15.55 4.34
C GLU A 57 -2.95 16.49 3.90
N GLU A 58 -3.53 16.35 2.70
CA GLU A 58 -4.71 17.13 2.26
C GLU A 58 -6.05 16.71 2.90
N ALA A 59 -5.99 15.89 3.96
CA ALA A 59 -7.15 15.50 4.75
C ALA A 59 -6.98 15.83 6.24
N SER A 60 -6.21 16.88 6.57
CA SER A 60 -6.06 17.44 7.93
C SER A 60 -6.61 18.86 8.06
#